data_AF-A0A920U1P2-F1
#
_entry.id   AF-A0A920U1P2-F1
#
_cell.length_a   1.000
_cell.length_b   1.000
_cell.length_c   1.000
_cell.angle_alpha   90.00
_cell.angle_beta   90.00
_cell.angle_gamma   90.00
#
_symmetry.space_group_name_H-M   'P 1'
#
loop_
_entity.id
_entity.type
_entity.pdbx_description
1 polymer ?
#
loop_
_entity_poly.entity_id
_entity_poly.type
_entity_poly.pdbx_seq_one_letter_code
_entity_poly.pdbx_strand_id
1 'polypeptide(L)'
;MKLFKRYVWFLACLVGVAAMQTAQAQDSLLHTILKEGVLKVGTTGDWDPMTMRNPADNSYKGFDIDVSTALAADLGVKIEYVPTEWKTLVAGVTSGNTT
;
A
#
# COMPACT_ATOMS: atom_id res chain seq x y z
N MET A 1 36.18 40.68 -19.44
CA MET A 1 36.01 39.26 -19.87
C MET A 1 36.10 38.25 -18.72
N LYS A 2 37.00 38.39 -17.73
CA LYS A 2 37.10 37.46 -16.58
C LYS A 2 35.92 37.53 -15.59
N LEU A 3 35.33 38.72 -15.37
CA LEU A 3 34.14 38.88 -14.51
C LEU A 3 32.85 38.30 -15.12
N PHE A 4 32.66 38.41 -16.43
CA PHE A 4 31.49 37.88 -17.14
C PHE A 4 31.46 36.35 -17.09
N LYS A 5 32.62 35.70 -17.26
CA LYS A 5 32.78 34.25 -17.06
C LYS A 5 32.37 33.84 -15.65
N ARG A 6 32.72 34.64 -14.63
CA ARG A 6 32.39 34.35 -13.21
C ARG A 6 30.89 34.39 -12.94
N TYR A 7 30.15 35.33 -13.53
CA TYR A 7 28.68 35.36 -13.45
C TYR A 7 28.02 34.19 -14.18
N VAL A 8 28.56 33.76 -15.32
CA VAL A 8 28.08 32.57 -16.04
C VAL A 8 28.30 31.29 -15.21
N TRP A 9 29.44 31.17 -14.52
CA TRP A 9 29.69 30.05 -13.60
C TRP A 9 28.78 30.08 -12.36
N PHE A 10 28.48 31.27 -11.81
CA PHE A 10 27.55 31.41 -10.68
C PHE A 10 26.10 31.08 -11.07
N LEU A 11 25.64 31.51 -12.25
CA LEU A 11 24.32 31.18 -12.77
C LEU A 11 24.19 29.68 -13.11
N ALA A 12 25.23 29.06 -13.67
CA ALA A 12 25.25 27.62 -13.91
C ALA A 12 25.18 26.81 -12.60
N CYS A 13 25.77 27.32 -11.51
CA CYS A 13 25.70 26.68 -10.20
C CYS A 13 24.30 26.81 -9.56
N LEU A 14 23.64 27.97 -9.71
CA LEU A 14 22.27 28.20 -9.24
C LEU A 14 21.22 27.33 -9.96
N VAL A 15 21.40 27.08 -11.26
CA VAL A 15 20.52 26.17 -12.03
C VAL A 15 20.77 24.70 -11.66
N GLY A 16 22.01 24.33 -11.32
CA GLY A 16 22.36 22.97 -10.89
C GLY A 16 21.73 22.54 -9.55
N VAL A 17 21.49 23.48 -8.62
CA VAL A 17 20.85 23.18 -7.32
C VAL A 17 19.34 22.94 -7.47
N ALA A 18 18.68 23.56 -8.45
CA ALA A 18 17.25 23.36 -8.72
C ALA A 18 16.94 21.97 -9.33
N ALA A 19 17.95 21.24 -9.81
CA ALA A 19 17.82 19.91 -10.37
C ALA A 19 18.04 18.78 -9.34
N MET A 20 18.20 19.09 -8.06
CA MET A 20 18.03 18.11 -6.98
C MET A 20 16.55 17.77 -6.87
N GLN A 21 16.05 16.98 -7.83
CA GLN A 21 14.83 16.22 -7.66
C GLN A 21 15.04 15.33 -6.44
N THR A 22 14.37 15.66 -5.35
CA THR A 22 14.22 14.75 -4.22
C THR A 22 13.61 13.48 -4.78
N ALA A 23 14.38 12.38 -4.79
CA ALA A 23 13.80 11.07 -4.97
C ALA A 23 12.78 10.88 -3.84
N GLN A 24 11.51 11.10 -4.14
CA GLN A 24 10.44 10.80 -3.21
C GLN A 24 10.50 9.30 -3.00
N ALA A 25 10.95 8.88 -1.83
CA ALA A 25 10.80 7.50 -1.40
C ALA A 25 9.31 7.17 -1.52
N GLN A 26 8.99 6.14 -2.30
CA GLN A 26 7.62 5.67 -2.41
C GLN A 26 7.15 5.33 -1.00
N ASP A 27 6.04 5.93 -0.56
CA ASP A 27 5.52 5.69 0.79
C ASP A 27 5.37 4.18 1.00
N SER A 28 5.84 3.70 2.14
CA SER A 28 5.71 2.28 2.45
C SER A 28 4.23 1.91 2.50
N LEU A 29 3.89 0.68 2.10
CA LEU A 29 2.50 0.23 2.14
C LEU A 29 1.90 0.36 3.56
N LEU A 30 2.70 0.07 4.59
CA LEU A 30 2.30 0.26 5.98
C LEU A 30 1.91 1.72 6.27
N HIS A 31 2.68 2.70 5.79
CA HIS A 31 2.33 4.11 5.96
C HIS A 31 1.02 4.46 5.25
N THR A 32 0.78 3.90 4.07
CA THR A 32 -0.50 4.07 3.36
C THR A 32 -1.66 3.51 4.18
N ILE A 33 -1.55 2.28 4.68
CA ILE A 33 -2.58 1.62 5.51
C ILE A 33 -2.88 2.45 6.77
N LEU A 34 -1.83 2.89 7.48
CA LEU A 34 -1.97 3.69 8.70
C LEU A 34 -2.60 5.07 8.41
N LYS A 35 -2.27 5.67 7.27
CA LYS A 35 -2.82 6.96 6.83
C LYS A 35 -4.29 6.84 6.40
N GLU A 36 -4.63 5.79 5.67
CA GLU A 36 -6.00 5.54 5.20
C GLU A 36 -6.91 5.00 6.30
N GLY A 37 -6.34 4.37 7.33
CA GLY A 37 -7.07 3.79 8.44
C GLY A 37 -7.82 2.51 8.07
N VAL A 38 -7.44 1.85 6.97
CA VAL A 38 -8.08 0.63 6.47
C VAL A 38 -7.03 -0.39 6.03
N LEU A 39 -7.13 -1.62 6.53
CA LEU A 39 -6.43 -2.79 6.04
C LEU A 39 -7.37 -3.60 5.14
N LYS A 40 -7.10 -3.62 3.83
CA LYS A 40 -7.82 -4.47 2.88
C LYS A 40 -7.19 -5.85 2.86
N VAL A 41 -8.01 -6.89 2.92
CA VAL A 41 -7.54 -8.29 2.94
C VAL A 41 -8.28 -9.09 1.89
N GLY A 42 -7.55 -9.54 0.89
CA GLY A 42 -8.06 -10.44 -0.15
C GLY A 42 -8.29 -11.84 0.41
N THR A 43 -9.49 -12.39 0.26
CA THR A 43 -9.81 -13.77 0.70
C THR A 43 -10.78 -14.46 -0.25
N THR A 44 -10.57 -15.75 -0.50
CA THR A 44 -11.43 -16.55 -1.38
C THR A 44 -12.71 -16.97 -0.67
N GLY A 45 -12.64 -17.22 0.65
CA GLY A 45 -13.79 -17.59 1.45
C GLY A 45 -14.35 -18.98 1.15
N ASP A 46 -13.53 -19.87 0.58
CA ASP A 46 -13.92 -21.22 0.15
C ASP A 46 -12.93 -22.32 0.60
N TRP A 47 -12.09 -22.03 1.60
CA TRP A 47 -11.01 -22.90 2.05
C TRP A 47 -11.07 -23.16 3.57
N ASP A 48 -11.86 -24.16 3.97
CA ASP A 48 -11.98 -24.61 5.36
C ASP A 48 -10.65 -25.28 5.84
N PRO A 49 -10.11 -24.96 7.04
CA PRO A 49 -10.62 -24.05 8.08
C PRO A 49 -10.04 -22.64 8.04
N MET A 50 -9.35 -22.29 6.95
CA MET A 50 -8.58 -21.06 6.83
C MET A 50 -9.48 -19.85 6.56
N THR A 51 -10.34 -19.92 5.55
CA THR A 51 -11.30 -18.86 5.19
C THR A 51 -12.59 -19.46 4.65
N MET A 52 -13.72 -19.06 5.22
CA MET A 52 -15.06 -19.47 4.78
C MET A 52 -15.98 -18.27 4.79
N ARG A 53 -16.63 -17.99 3.66
CA ARG A 53 -17.65 -16.94 3.52
C ARG A 53 -19.03 -17.53 3.80
N ASN A 54 -19.79 -16.86 4.66
CA ASN A 54 -21.20 -17.15 4.87
C ASN A 54 -22.02 -16.41 3.78
N PRO A 55 -22.71 -17.12 2.88
CA PRO A 55 -23.50 -16.47 1.83
C PRO A 55 -24.76 -15.76 2.35
N ALA A 56 -25.20 -16.04 3.59
CA ALA A 56 -26.41 -15.42 4.15
C ALA A 56 -26.21 -13.95 4.53
N ASP A 57 -25.03 -13.60 5.05
CA ASP A 57 -24.72 -12.27 5.58
C ASP A 57 -23.40 -11.69 5.03
N ASN A 58 -22.70 -12.43 4.15
CA ASN A 58 -21.39 -12.09 3.61
C ASN A 58 -20.28 -11.97 4.66
N SER A 59 -20.47 -12.50 5.87
CA SER A 59 -19.43 -12.59 6.87
C SER A 59 -18.37 -13.64 6.48
N TYR A 60 -17.18 -13.49 7.05
CA TYR A 60 -16.09 -14.43 6.90
C TYR A 60 -15.74 -15.04 8.25
N LYS A 61 -15.28 -16.29 8.25
CA LYS A 61 -14.74 -16.99 9.42
C LYS A 61 -13.56 -17.87 9.03
N GLY A 62 -12.72 -18.22 10.01
CA GLY A 62 -11.59 -19.13 9.83
C GLY A 62 -10.30 -18.54 10.36
N PHE A 63 -9.23 -19.35 10.36
CA PHE A 63 -7.95 -18.96 10.95
C PHE A 63 -7.37 -17.67 10.37
N ASP A 64 -7.34 -17.51 9.04
CA ASP A 64 -6.78 -16.32 8.41
C ASP A 64 -7.64 -15.08 8.66
N ILE A 65 -8.94 -15.26 8.85
CA ILE A 65 -9.88 -14.19 9.22
C ILE A 65 -9.58 -13.69 10.63
N ASP A 66 -9.40 -14.63 11.57
CA ASP A 66 -9.07 -14.28 12.96
C ASP A 66 -7.72 -13.55 13.06
N VAL A 67 -6.71 -14.07 12.36
CA VAL A 67 -5.36 -13.46 12.34
C VAL A 67 -5.37 -12.07 11.72
N SER A 68 -6.02 -11.91 10.56
CA SER A 68 -6.09 -10.60 9.88
C SER A 68 -6.90 -9.58 10.68
N THR A 69 -7.99 -10.02 11.33
CA THR A 69 -8.78 -9.16 12.22
C THR A 69 -7.96 -8.69 13.42
N ALA A 70 -7.20 -9.60 14.06
CA ALA A 70 -6.30 -9.24 15.15
C ALA A 70 -5.22 -8.25 14.70
N LEU A 71 -4.62 -8.47 13.53
CA LEU A 71 -3.64 -7.53 12.96
C LEU A 71 -4.23 -6.14 12.74
N ALA A 72 -5.43 -6.04 12.17
CA ALA A 72 -6.10 -4.75 11.98
C ALA A 72 -6.36 -4.05 13.32
N ALA A 73 -6.77 -4.79 14.34
CA ALA A 73 -6.99 -4.27 15.69
C ALA A 73 -5.69 -3.75 16.32
N ASP A 74 -4.59 -4.50 16.22
CA ASP A 74 -3.26 -4.10 16.72
C ASP A 74 -2.74 -2.84 16.01
N LEU A 75 -3.04 -2.68 14.72
CA LEU A 75 -2.71 -1.49 13.94
C LEU A 75 -3.67 -0.31 14.20
N GLY A 76 -4.80 -0.52 14.87
CA GLY A 76 -5.82 0.50 15.11
C GLY A 76 -6.57 0.92 13.84
N VAL A 77 -6.66 0.05 12.84
CA VAL A 77 -7.30 0.32 11.54
C VAL A 77 -8.55 -0.56 11.34
N LYS A 78 -9.44 -0.14 10.44
CA LYS A 78 -10.60 -0.95 10.04
C LYS A 78 -10.14 -2.08 9.12
N ILE A 79 -10.68 -3.29 9.30
CA ILE A 79 -10.52 -4.37 8.33
C ILE A 79 -11.60 -4.33 7.25
N GLU A 80 -11.21 -4.59 6.00
CA GLU A 80 -12.11 -4.78 4.87
C GLU A 80 -11.74 -6.05 4.11
N TYR A 81 -12.63 -7.03 4.10
CA TYR A 81 -12.43 -8.24 3.30
C TYR A 81 -12.86 -8.01 1.86
N VAL A 82 -11.91 -8.22 0.95
CA VAL A 82 -12.10 -8.11 -0.49
C VAL A 82 -12.25 -9.53 -1.07
N PRO A 83 -13.42 -9.91 -1.60
CA PRO A 83 -13.60 -11.21 -2.23
C PRO A 83 -12.64 -11.38 -3.41
N THR A 84 -11.93 -12.51 -3.46
CA THR A 84 -11.01 -12.84 -4.55
C THR A 84 -11.21 -14.27 -5.03
N GLU A 85 -10.60 -14.62 -6.15
CA GLU A 85 -10.56 -16.00 -6.66
C GLU A 85 -9.11 -16.48 -6.66
N TRP A 86 -8.90 -17.78 -6.53
CA TRP A 86 -7.56 -18.39 -6.63
C TRP A 86 -6.80 -17.97 -7.90
N LYS A 87 -7.52 -17.82 -9.02
CA LYS A 87 -6.95 -17.39 -10.31
C LYS A 87 -6.48 -15.93 -10.30
N THR A 88 -7.12 -15.06 -9.52
CA THR A 88 -6.91 -13.61 -9.55
C THR A 88 -6.19 -13.07 -8.31
N LEU A 89 -5.95 -13.91 -7.30
CA LEU A 89 -5.33 -13.54 -6.02
C LEU A 89 -4.02 -12.78 -6.21
N VAL A 90 -3.09 -13.32 -7.01
CA VAL A 90 -1.79 -12.67 -7.26
C VAL A 90 -1.97 -11.30 -7.93
N ALA A 91 -2.86 -11.22 -8.93
CA ALA A 91 -3.15 -9.97 -9.62
C ALA A 91 -3.73 -8.91 -8.65
N GLY A 92 -4.62 -9.34 -7.74
CA GLY A 92 -5.19 -8.50 -6.68
C GLY A 92 -4.12 -7.88 -5.79
N VAL A 93 -3.17 -8.68 -5.30
CA VAL A 93 -2.05 -8.19 -4.48
C VAL A 93 -1.15 -7.24 -5.26
N THR A 94 -0.77 -7.60 -6.49
CA THR A 94 0.16 -6.78 -7.30
C THR A 94 -0.43 -5.44 -7.74
N SER A 95 -1.76 -5.33 -7.82
CA SER A 95 -2.46 -4.11 -8.24
C SER A 95 -2.78 -3.15 -7.09
N GLY A 96 -2.56 -3.56 -5.83
CA GLY A 96 -2.95 -2.76 -4.67
C GLY A 96 -4.44 -2.88 -4.30
N ASN A 97 -5.18 -3.81 -4.91
CA ASN A 97 -6.62 -3.95 -4.64
C ASN A 97 -6.93 -4.60 -3.29
N THR A 98 -5.96 -5.34 -2.73
CA THR A 98 -6.11 -6.13 -1.49
C THR A 98 -5.01 -5.82 -0.49
N THR A 99 -4.52 -4.58 -0.48
CA THR A 99 -3.38 -4.11 0.32
C THR A 99 -3.60 -2.68 0.80
#